data_AF-A0A5J5NGR6-F1
#
_entry.id   AF-A0A5J5NGR6-F1
#
_cell.length_a   1.000
_cell.length_b   1.000
_cell.length_c   1.000
_cell.angle_alpha   90.00
_cell.angle_beta   90.00
_cell.angle_gamma   90.00
#
_symmetry.space_group_name_H-M   'P 1'
#
loop_
_entity.id
_entity.type
_entity.pdbx_description
1 polymer ?
#
loop_
_entity_poly.entity_id
_entity_poly.type
_entity_poly.pdbx_seq_one_letter_code
_entity_poly.pdbx_strand_id
1 'polypeptide(L)'
;MNNLMDSLQTLLSPQSPPIFFLVSALLVSFVFMFGLPRNIPYPPGPKGYPIIGNMMMMDQLTHRGLAHLSRQYGHAGLLHLTMGKLHIVAVSTPEMAREVLLTQDSIYSNRPANDAIVYLTYDRADMAFANYGPFWRQMRKICVMKVFSRKRAESWASVREEVGSTVRTVMKSLGSPLNVGELVFALTRNITYRAAFGSFSRDGQEELVKILQEFSKLFGAFNIADFFPWMGWIHGGEFQKRLVKARASLDGFIDHIIDEHLVTRERRNAGDDAAAKYDDDMVDELMAFYSENVFKGDYNESSSSSIQLTKDNIKAIIMDVMFGGTETVASAIEWAMAELMNSPADLKKVQQELSDVVGLERVVHESDLEKLTYLKCAIKETLRLHPPIPLLLHETAVDSVLGGYRVPGKSRIMINAWAIGRDPSSWKDPDVFKPSRFLDEGAPDFKGSNFEFIPFGSGRRSCPGMQLGLYGLELSVAHLLHCFNWELPNGMKATELDMSDSFGLTAPRATRLVAVPSYRLSCPFPPEWKMNGIEKAEIESKAN
;
A
#
# COMPACT_ATOMS: atom_id res chain seq x y z
N MET A 1 -12.84 66.58 54.52
CA MET A 1 -12.80 66.33 53.06
C MET A 1 -11.42 66.56 52.46
N ASN A 2 -10.62 67.52 52.94
CA ASN A 2 -9.29 67.80 52.36
C ASN A 2 -8.22 66.74 52.68
N ASN A 3 -8.20 66.14 53.89
CA ASN A 3 -7.20 65.12 54.24
C ASN A 3 -7.33 63.78 53.48
N LEU A 4 -8.53 63.44 53.00
CA LEU A 4 -8.75 62.20 52.24
C LEU A 4 -8.30 62.37 50.78
N MET A 5 -8.39 63.60 50.25
CA MET A 5 -7.98 63.94 48.89
C MET A 5 -6.45 64.08 48.79
N ASP A 6 -5.79 64.63 49.81
CA ASP A 6 -4.32 64.69 49.89
C ASP A 6 -3.67 63.31 50.04
N SER A 7 -4.31 62.40 50.80
CA SER A 7 -3.85 61.02 50.96
C SER A 7 -3.96 60.20 49.65
N LEU A 8 -4.99 60.48 48.84
CA LEU A 8 -5.17 59.86 47.52
C LEU A 8 -4.19 60.44 46.47
N GLN A 9 -3.85 61.73 46.56
CA GLN A 9 -2.85 62.34 45.67
C GLN A 9 -1.42 61.90 45.98
N THR A 10 -1.08 61.59 47.25
CA THR A 10 0.25 61.04 47.59
C THR A 10 0.42 59.59 47.13
N LEU A 11 -0.65 58.79 47.15
CA LEU A 11 -0.68 57.41 46.63
C LEU A 11 -0.57 57.33 45.09
N LEU A 12 -0.92 58.40 44.38
CA LEU A 12 -0.84 58.50 42.91
C LEU A 12 0.39 59.28 42.42
N SER A 13 1.30 59.68 43.32
CA SER A 13 2.53 60.37 42.93
C SER A 13 3.55 59.39 42.30
N PRO A 14 4.33 59.79 41.27
CA PRO A 14 5.25 58.88 40.56
C PRO A 14 6.47 58.41 41.39
N GLN A 15 6.48 58.63 42.71
CA GLN A 15 7.62 58.37 43.60
C GLN A 15 7.46 57.18 44.55
N SER A 16 6.43 56.34 44.40
CA SER A 16 6.32 55.07 45.13
C SER A 16 6.67 53.88 44.23
N PRO A 17 7.97 53.52 44.07
CA PRO A 17 8.38 52.37 43.27
C PRO A 17 7.70 51.04 43.66
N PRO A 18 7.45 50.69 44.94
CA PRO A 18 6.98 49.33 45.26
C PRO A 18 5.56 49.03 44.78
N ILE A 19 4.66 50.03 44.71
CA ILE A 19 3.27 49.81 44.29
C ILE A 19 3.21 49.59 42.77
N PHE A 20 3.99 50.35 41.99
CA PHE A 20 4.08 50.16 40.56
C PHE A 20 4.68 48.79 40.21
N PHE A 21 5.73 48.35 40.93
CA PHE A 21 6.30 47.00 40.77
C PHE A 21 5.33 45.90 41.18
N LEU A 22 4.53 46.09 42.25
CA LEU A 22 3.55 45.10 42.67
C LEU A 22 2.40 44.97 41.65
N VAL A 23 1.87 46.09 41.16
CA VAL A 23 0.79 46.12 40.17
C VAL A 23 1.26 45.57 38.83
N SER A 24 2.47 45.91 38.38
CA SER A 24 3.06 45.34 37.16
C SER A 24 3.39 43.86 37.32
N ALA A 25 3.88 43.39 38.46
CA ALA A 25 4.09 41.97 38.73
C ALA A 25 2.76 41.18 38.76
N LEU A 26 1.69 41.76 39.34
CA LEU A 26 0.36 41.16 39.33
C LEU A 26 -0.26 41.16 37.93
N LEU A 27 -0.05 42.20 37.12
CA LEU A 27 -0.47 42.24 35.72
C LEU A 27 0.30 41.24 34.85
N VAL A 28 1.62 41.14 35.03
CA VAL A 28 2.44 40.13 34.35
C VAL A 28 2.02 38.73 34.79
N SER A 29 1.79 38.50 36.08
CA SER A 29 1.30 37.22 36.61
C SER A 29 -0.11 36.90 36.11
N PHE A 30 -1.00 37.88 35.99
CA PHE A 30 -2.35 37.73 35.43
C PHE A 30 -2.30 37.45 33.92
N VAL A 31 -1.43 38.13 33.17
CA VAL A 31 -1.19 37.83 31.75
C VAL A 31 -0.50 36.46 31.57
N PHE A 32 0.36 36.02 32.49
CA PHE A 32 0.92 34.67 32.45
C PHE A 32 -0.09 33.59 32.88
N MET A 33 -0.96 33.85 33.85
CA MET A 33 -1.99 32.90 34.29
C MET A 33 -3.17 32.80 33.32
N PHE A 34 -3.54 33.90 32.66
CA PHE A 34 -4.75 34.00 31.83
C PHE A 34 -4.49 34.31 30.35
N GLY A 35 -3.28 34.72 29.98
CA GLY A 35 -2.85 35.05 28.61
C GLY A 35 -1.87 34.04 27.99
N LEU A 36 -1.48 32.99 28.71
CA LEU A 36 -0.87 31.84 28.04
C LEU A 36 -1.95 31.16 27.19
N PRO A 37 -1.74 31.01 25.86
CA PRO A 37 -2.68 30.27 25.03
C PRO A 37 -2.88 28.89 25.66
N ARG A 38 -4.14 28.46 25.81
CA ARG A 38 -4.46 27.10 26.24
C ARG A 38 -3.69 26.15 25.33
N ASN A 39 -2.64 25.54 25.86
CA ASN A 39 -1.85 24.58 25.11
C ASN A 39 -2.77 23.41 24.76
N ILE A 40 -3.11 23.31 23.47
CA ILE A 40 -3.86 22.18 22.94
C ILE A 40 -3.02 20.93 23.23
N PRO A 41 -3.56 19.93 23.96
CA PRO A 41 -2.80 18.75 24.34
C PRO A 41 -2.51 17.88 23.12
N TYR A 42 -1.49 17.04 23.22
CA TYR A 42 -1.30 15.93 22.28
C TYR A 42 -2.45 14.91 22.42
N PRO A 43 -2.71 14.07 21.40
CA PRO A 43 -3.60 12.93 21.58
C PRO A 43 -3.13 12.07 22.76
N PRO A 44 -4.02 11.32 23.42
CA PRO A 44 -3.62 10.51 24.56
C PRO A 44 -2.80 9.29 24.13
N GLY A 45 -2.01 8.79 25.06
CA GLY A 45 -1.14 7.64 24.84
C GLY A 45 -0.36 7.23 26.08
N PRO A 46 0.33 6.08 26.04
CA PRO A 46 1.16 5.61 27.14
C PRO A 46 2.29 6.60 27.43
N LYS A 47 2.57 6.82 28.72
CA LYS A 47 3.66 7.72 29.14
C LYS A 47 5.01 7.14 28.69
N GLY A 48 5.72 7.89 27.84
CA GLY A 48 7.07 7.55 27.42
C GLY A 48 8.11 7.82 28.50
N TYR A 49 9.24 7.12 28.43
CA TYR A 49 10.42 7.41 29.25
C TYR A 49 11.09 8.72 28.80
N PRO A 50 11.85 9.40 29.69
CA PRO A 50 12.67 10.53 29.28
C PRO A 50 13.59 10.16 28.11
N ILE A 51 13.73 11.09 27.15
CA ILE A 51 14.61 10.98 25.97
C ILE A 51 14.15 9.95 24.93
N ILE A 52 13.90 8.70 25.30
CA ILE A 52 13.57 7.61 24.36
C ILE A 52 12.07 7.50 24.04
N GLY A 53 11.20 8.09 24.86
CA GLY A 53 9.76 7.99 24.69
C GLY A 53 9.26 6.55 24.88
N ASN A 54 8.48 6.06 23.93
CA ASN A 54 7.85 4.75 23.91
C ASN A 54 8.66 3.68 23.15
N MET A 55 9.97 3.87 22.94
CA MET A 55 10.81 2.91 22.18
C MET A 55 10.78 1.48 22.69
N MET A 56 10.49 1.28 23.99
CA MET A 56 10.32 -0.07 24.56
C MET A 56 9.07 -0.81 24.07
N MET A 57 8.21 -0.15 23.28
CA MET A 57 6.97 -0.68 22.70
C MET A 57 7.07 -0.78 21.17
N MET A 58 8.29 -0.76 20.61
CA MET A 58 8.51 -0.74 19.16
C MET A 58 8.00 -2.02 18.46
N ASP A 59 8.10 -3.15 19.14
CA ASP A 59 7.54 -4.44 18.74
C ASP A 59 6.01 -4.42 18.61
N GLN A 60 5.34 -3.48 19.28
CA GLN A 60 3.89 -3.28 19.21
C GLN A 60 3.47 -2.28 18.13
N LEU A 61 4.39 -1.70 17.35
CA LEU A 61 4.06 -0.82 16.21
C LEU A 61 3.54 -1.59 14.98
N THR A 62 2.82 -2.68 15.23
CA THR A 62 2.10 -3.46 14.21
C THR A 62 0.66 -2.98 14.08
N HIS A 63 -0.05 -3.39 13.04
CA HIS A 63 -1.48 -3.05 12.90
C HIS A 63 -2.32 -3.59 14.07
N ARG A 64 -2.03 -4.81 14.53
CA ARG A 64 -2.71 -5.41 15.70
C ARG A 64 -2.27 -4.75 17.01
N GLY A 65 -0.97 -4.49 17.18
CA GLY A 65 -0.42 -3.86 18.38
C GLY A 65 -0.92 -2.42 18.56
N LEU A 66 -0.91 -1.61 17.49
CA LEU A 66 -1.48 -0.27 17.51
C LEU A 66 -3.00 -0.30 17.76
N ALA A 67 -3.72 -1.27 17.22
CA ALA A 67 -5.15 -1.43 17.52
C ALA A 67 -5.42 -1.80 18.99
N HIS A 68 -4.51 -2.58 19.61
CA HIS A 68 -4.57 -2.90 21.04
C HIS A 68 -4.26 -1.66 21.89
N LEU A 69 -3.17 -0.96 21.60
CA LEU A 69 -2.78 0.27 22.31
C LEU A 69 -3.82 1.38 22.16
N SER A 70 -4.43 1.52 20.98
CA SER A 70 -5.50 2.49 20.72
C SER A 70 -6.73 2.21 21.58
N ARG A 71 -7.09 0.94 21.78
CA ARG A 71 -8.16 0.54 22.70
C ARG A 71 -7.83 0.81 24.17
N GLN A 72 -6.56 0.65 24.56
CA GLN A 72 -6.13 0.80 25.94
C GLN A 72 -5.90 2.25 26.37
N TYR A 73 -5.27 3.05 25.51
CA TYR A 73 -4.78 4.40 25.82
C TYR A 73 -5.34 5.50 24.92
N GLY A 74 -5.88 5.12 23.75
CA GLY A 74 -6.40 6.07 22.77
C GLY A 74 -7.72 6.69 23.20
N HIS A 75 -8.08 7.79 22.55
CA HIS A 75 -9.37 8.47 22.70
C HIS A 75 -9.83 8.97 21.35
N ALA A 76 -11.13 8.82 21.06
CA ALA A 76 -11.74 9.22 19.80
C ALA A 76 -10.99 8.69 18.55
N GLY A 77 -10.40 7.49 18.64
CA GLY A 77 -9.66 6.86 17.55
C GLY A 77 -8.23 7.35 17.35
N LEU A 78 -7.71 8.21 18.23
CA LEU A 78 -6.34 8.72 18.18
C LEU A 78 -5.49 8.16 19.33
N LEU A 79 -4.28 7.74 19.00
CA LEU A 79 -3.24 7.31 19.94
C LEU A 79 -1.94 8.05 19.62
N HIS A 80 -1.30 8.64 20.63
CA HIS A 80 -0.01 9.30 20.50
C HIS A 80 1.12 8.45 21.11
N LEU A 81 2.24 8.38 20.41
CA LEU A 81 3.49 7.79 20.87
C LEU A 81 4.64 8.74 20.53
N THR A 82 5.71 8.69 21.30
CA THR A 82 6.96 9.39 21.01
C THR A 82 8.09 8.37 20.85
N MET A 83 8.92 8.53 19.82
CA MET A 83 10.12 7.71 19.63
C MET A 83 11.31 8.66 19.50
N GLY A 84 12.04 8.89 20.59
CA GLY A 84 13.01 9.99 20.62
C GLY A 84 12.30 11.34 20.47
N LYS A 85 12.66 12.08 19.41
CA LYS A 85 11.98 13.34 19.03
C LYS A 85 10.83 13.14 18.03
N LEU A 86 10.65 11.93 17.51
CA LEU A 86 9.62 11.64 16.52
C LEU A 86 8.26 11.49 17.21
N HIS A 87 7.28 12.28 16.76
CA HIS A 87 5.89 12.11 17.14
C HIS A 87 5.23 11.10 16.20
N ILE A 88 4.53 10.11 16.77
CA ILE A 88 3.75 9.12 16.04
C ILE A 88 2.30 9.23 16.50
N VAL A 89 1.36 9.35 15.56
CA VAL A 89 -0.08 9.35 15.84
C VAL A 89 -0.72 8.20 15.06
N ALA A 90 -1.30 7.23 15.77
CA ALA A 90 -2.09 6.18 15.15
C ALA A 90 -3.57 6.61 15.07
N VAL A 91 -4.18 6.36 13.92
CA VAL A 91 -5.57 6.71 13.59
C VAL A 91 -6.34 5.41 13.38
N SER A 92 -7.41 5.19 14.15
CA SER A 92 -8.12 3.89 14.20
C SER A 92 -9.62 3.96 13.90
N THR A 93 -10.16 5.14 13.59
CA THR A 93 -11.60 5.34 13.31
C THR A 93 -11.84 5.97 11.93
N PRO A 94 -13.00 5.70 11.31
CA PRO A 94 -13.38 6.30 10.03
C PRO A 94 -13.38 7.83 10.05
N GLU A 95 -13.85 8.45 11.14
CA GLU A 95 -13.99 9.90 11.26
C GLU A 95 -12.63 10.60 11.20
N MET A 96 -11.66 10.07 11.96
CA MET A 96 -10.30 10.60 11.99
C MET A 96 -9.56 10.29 10.70
N ALA A 97 -9.79 9.12 10.08
CA ALA A 97 -9.25 8.82 8.76
C ALA A 97 -9.77 9.78 7.69
N ARG A 98 -11.06 10.13 7.73
CA ARG A 98 -11.66 11.16 6.85
C ARG A 98 -11.01 12.52 7.05
N GLU A 99 -10.80 12.92 8.30
CA GLU A 99 -10.17 14.21 8.59
C GLU A 99 -8.74 14.29 8.04
N VAL A 100 -7.95 13.22 8.21
CA VAL A 100 -6.56 13.14 7.70
C VAL A 100 -6.50 13.05 6.18
N LEU A 101 -7.29 12.17 5.56
CA LEU A 101 -7.15 11.81 4.15
C LEU A 101 -7.94 12.72 3.20
N LEU A 102 -8.96 13.42 3.69
CA LEU A 102 -9.84 14.26 2.88
C LEU A 102 -9.87 15.70 3.37
N THR A 103 -10.28 15.94 4.62
CA THR A 103 -10.51 17.31 5.11
C THR A 103 -9.22 18.13 5.19
N GLN A 104 -8.14 17.52 5.69
CA GLN A 104 -6.83 18.14 5.87
C GLN A 104 -5.77 17.51 4.95
N ASP A 105 -6.20 16.99 3.80
CA ASP A 105 -5.34 16.18 2.91
C ASP A 105 -4.04 16.88 2.50
N SER A 106 -4.03 18.21 2.37
CA SER A 106 -2.86 19.01 2.01
C SER A 106 -1.78 19.03 3.09
N ILE A 107 -2.18 18.89 4.36
CA ILE A 107 -1.28 18.87 5.52
C ILE A 107 -0.70 17.47 5.71
N TYR A 108 -1.52 16.44 5.54
CA TYR A 108 -1.15 15.05 5.87
C TYR A 108 -0.66 14.23 4.69
N SER A 109 -0.55 14.81 3.50
CA SER A 109 -0.13 14.06 2.29
C SER A 109 1.37 13.88 2.14
N ASN A 110 2.23 14.29 3.09
CA ASN A 110 3.65 13.92 3.01
C ASN A 110 3.87 12.46 3.40
N ARG A 111 5.08 11.96 3.17
CA ARG A 111 5.44 10.57 3.45
C ARG A 111 6.64 10.52 4.40
N PRO A 112 6.57 9.69 5.45
CA PRO A 112 7.72 9.46 6.29
C PRO A 112 8.74 8.65 5.50
N ALA A 113 10.02 9.01 5.61
CA ALA A 113 11.11 8.20 5.09
C ALA A 113 12.24 8.15 6.12
N ASN A 114 12.75 6.94 6.36
CA ASN A 114 14.00 6.74 7.08
C ASN A 114 15.19 6.88 6.13
N ASP A 115 16.40 6.83 6.68
CA ASP A 115 17.64 6.98 5.90
C ASP A 115 17.72 5.97 4.74
N ALA A 116 17.26 4.72 4.95
CA ALA A 116 17.23 3.69 3.93
C ALA A 116 16.30 4.05 2.77
N ILE A 117 15.07 4.48 3.05
CA ILE A 117 14.11 4.91 2.03
C ILE A 117 14.68 6.08 1.25
N VAL A 118 15.20 7.12 1.93
CA VAL A 118 15.78 8.30 1.26
C VAL A 118 16.90 7.88 0.31
N TYR A 119 17.82 7.02 0.76
CA TYR A 119 18.96 6.61 -0.06
C TYR A 119 18.56 5.71 -1.24
N LEU A 120 17.75 4.69 -1.00
CA LEU A 120 17.38 3.67 -2.00
C LEU A 120 16.35 4.18 -3.02
N THR A 121 15.62 5.25 -2.71
CA THR A 121 14.64 5.89 -3.62
C THR A 121 15.20 7.17 -4.27
N TYR A 122 16.53 7.31 -4.31
CA TYR A 122 17.21 8.43 -4.96
C TYR A 122 16.75 9.80 -4.43
N ASP A 123 16.75 9.96 -3.10
CA ASP A 123 16.23 11.14 -2.40
C ASP A 123 14.73 11.38 -2.65
N ARG A 124 13.94 10.30 -2.59
CA ARG A 124 12.50 10.32 -2.81
C ARG A 124 12.11 10.84 -4.20
N ALA A 125 12.89 10.42 -5.21
CA ALA A 125 12.63 10.65 -6.63
C ALA A 125 11.56 9.70 -7.21
N ASP A 126 10.87 8.98 -6.35
CA ASP A 126 9.80 8.02 -6.63
C ASP A 126 8.40 8.68 -6.51
N MET A 127 7.34 7.89 -6.63
CA MET A 127 5.97 8.34 -6.38
C MET A 127 5.49 7.97 -4.97
N ALA A 128 5.92 6.83 -4.42
CA ALA A 128 5.41 6.27 -3.19
C ALA A 128 5.83 7.08 -1.95
N PHE A 129 7.08 7.53 -1.88
CA PHE A 129 7.73 8.22 -0.75
C PHE A 129 8.01 9.71 -0.98
N ALA A 130 7.91 10.21 -2.22
CA ALA A 130 7.97 11.65 -2.48
C ALA A 130 6.96 12.45 -1.66
N ASN A 131 7.37 13.60 -1.15
CA ASN A 131 6.48 14.53 -0.45
C ASN A 131 5.44 15.13 -1.40
N TYR A 132 4.31 15.57 -0.83
CA TYR A 132 3.24 16.13 -1.65
C TYR A 132 3.68 17.47 -2.23
N GLY A 133 3.51 17.63 -3.54
CA GLY A 133 3.93 18.84 -4.24
C GLY A 133 3.78 18.72 -5.75
N PRO A 134 4.28 19.71 -6.50
CA PRO A 134 4.33 19.67 -7.96
C PRO A 134 4.97 18.39 -8.51
N PHE A 135 6.12 17.97 -7.97
CA PHE A 135 6.85 16.75 -8.38
C PHE A 135 5.99 15.49 -8.26
N TRP A 136 5.49 15.21 -7.07
CA TRP A 136 4.65 14.05 -6.83
C TRP A 136 3.39 14.04 -7.70
N ARG A 137 2.76 15.22 -7.93
CA ARG A 137 1.58 15.32 -8.81
C ARG A 137 1.92 14.92 -10.25
N GLN A 138 3.08 15.32 -10.75
CA GLN A 138 3.56 14.93 -12.07
C GLN A 138 3.86 13.43 -12.13
N MET A 139 4.57 12.87 -11.14
CA MET A 139 4.87 11.43 -11.10
C MET A 139 3.59 10.59 -11.07
N ARG A 140 2.62 11.00 -10.23
CA ARG A 140 1.32 10.33 -10.15
C ARG A 140 0.56 10.41 -11.46
N LYS A 141 0.56 11.58 -12.13
CA LYS A 141 -0.10 11.74 -13.43
C LYS A 141 0.51 10.80 -14.47
N ILE A 142 1.84 10.71 -14.53
CA ILE A 142 2.55 9.80 -15.43
C ILE A 142 2.14 8.36 -15.12
N CYS A 143 2.27 7.91 -13.86
CA CYS A 143 1.91 6.54 -13.47
C CYS A 143 0.46 6.19 -13.85
N VAL A 144 -0.51 7.05 -13.55
CA VAL A 144 -1.93 6.79 -13.86
C VAL A 144 -2.20 6.77 -15.36
N MET A 145 -1.60 7.69 -16.11
CA MET A 145 -1.88 7.84 -17.55
C MET A 145 -1.14 6.85 -18.43
N LYS A 146 0.06 6.46 -18.02
CA LYS A 146 1.03 5.71 -18.82
C LYS A 146 1.13 4.26 -18.35
N VAL A 147 1.23 4.06 -17.04
CA VAL A 147 1.41 2.72 -16.47
C VAL A 147 0.10 2.00 -16.20
N PHE A 148 -0.85 2.65 -15.53
CA PHE A 148 -2.06 2.01 -15.00
C PHE A 148 -3.31 2.25 -15.84
N SER A 149 -3.17 2.86 -17.02
CA SER A 149 -4.30 3.23 -17.88
C SER A 149 -4.92 2.00 -18.56
N ARG A 150 -6.26 1.99 -18.67
CA ARG A 150 -7.00 1.01 -19.50
C ARG A 150 -6.66 1.05 -20.98
N LYS A 151 -6.08 2.16 -21.47
CA LYS A 151 -5.64 2.27 -22.86
C LYS A 151 -4.43 1.39 -23.17
N ARG A 152 -3.71 0.92 -22.14
CA ARG A 152 -2.53 0.08 -22.30
C ARG A 152 -2.93 -1.38 -22.37
N ALA A 153 -3.46 -1.79 -23.53
CA ALA A 153 -4.07 -3.11 -23.73
C ALA A 153 -3.17 -4.28 -23.27
N GLU A 154 -1.85 -4.17 -23.41
CA GLU A 154 -0.88 -5.17 -22.98
C GLU A 154 -0.87 -5.43 -21.47
N SER A 155 -1.00 -4.39 -20.64
CA SER A 155 -1.03 -4.57 -19.17
C SER A 155 -2.26 -5.36 -18.74
N TRP A 156 -3.35 -5.29 -19.51
CA TRP A 156 -4.57 -6.05 -19.27
C TRP A 156 -4.48 -7.44 -19.93
N ALA A 157 -3.81 -7.55 -21.08
CA ALA A 157 -3.54 -8.82 -21.73
C ALA A 157 -2.60 -9.70 -20.89
N SER A 158 -1.57 -9.13 -20.27
CA SER A 158 -0.63 -9.86 -19.40
C SER A 158 -1.36 -10.56 -18.25
N VAL A 159 -2.35 -9.90 -17.64
CA VAL A 159 -3.20 -10.50 -16.62
C VAL A 159 -3.92 -11.74 -17.16
N ARG A 160 -4.58 -11.63 -18.32
CA ARG A 160 -5.32 -12.77 -18.90
C ARG A 160 -4.40 -13.94 -19.23
N GLU A 161 -3.26 -13.67 -19.84
CA GLU A 161 -2.31 -14.70 -20.27
C GLU A 161 -1.64 -15.41 -19.08
N GLU A 162 -1.22 -14.66 -18.06
CA GLU A 162 -0.59 -15.21 -16.87
C GLU A 162 -1.61 -15.95 -15.97
N VAL A 163 -2.85 -15.48 -15.89
CA VAL A 163 -3.94 -16.25 -15.25
C VAL A 163 -4.16 -17.58 -15.97
N GLY A 164 -4.20 -17.58 -17.30
CA GLY A 164 -4.26 -18.83 -18.08
C GLY A 164 -3.06 -19.75 -17.84
N SER A 165 -1.85 -19.18 -17.71
CA SER A 165 -0.62 -19.93 -17.33
C SER A 165 -0.70 -20.53 -15.94
N THR A 166 -1.29 -19.81 -15.00
CA THR A 166 -1.52 -20.27 -13.63
C THR A 166 -2.50 -21.43 -13.61
N VAL A 167 -3.62 -21.33 -14.34
CA VAL A 167 -4.58 -22.44 -14.48
C VAL A 167 -3.90 -23.68 -15.06
N ARG A 168 -3.07 -23.52 -16.11
CA ARG A 168 -2.25 -24.62 -16.66
C ARG A 168 -1.34 -25.27 -15.62
N THR A 169 -0.75 -24.47 -14.74
CA THR A 169 0.13 -24.97 -13.67
C THR A 169 -0.67 -25.77 -12.64
N VAL A 170 -1.84 -25.28 -12.23
CA VAL A 170 -2.74 -26.01 -11.31
C VAL A 170 -3.19 -27.34 -11.90
N MET A 171 -3.48 -27.40 -13.21
CA MET A 171 -3.84 -28.65 -13.90
C MET A 171 -2.76 -29.74 -13.78
N LYS A 172 -1.48 -29.36 -13.80
CA LYS A 172 -0.37 -30.34 -13.68
C LYS A 172 -0.30 -30.95 -12.28
N SER A 173 -0.88 -30.26 -11.29
CA SER A 173 -0.88 -30.59 -9.87
C SER A 173 -2.23 -31.13 -9.35
N LEU A 174 -3.15 -31.52 -10.24
CA LEU A 174 -4.43 -32.13 -9.83
C LEU A 174 -4.22 -33.32 -8.90
N GLY A 175 -5.01 -33.38 -7.83
CA GLY A 175 -4.94 -34.43 -6.81
C GLY A 175 -3.71 -34.38 -5.90
N SER A 176 -2.81 -33.39 -6.06
CA SER A 176 -1.62 -33.22 -5.23
C SER A 176 -1.65 -31.90 -4.45
N PRO A 177 -1.10 -31.85 -3.22
CA PRO A 177 -0.99 -30.60 -2.46
C PRO A 177 -0.15 -29.56 -3.23
N LEU A 178 -0.72 -28.37 -3.44
CA LEU A 178 -0.10 -27.25 -4.13
C LEU A 178 -0.01 -26.05 -3.18
N ASN A 179 1.14 -25.39 -3.15
CA ASN A 179 1.31 -24.13 -2.44
C ASN A 179 0.65 -22.99 -3.23
N VAL A 180 -0.57 -22.63 -2.83
CA VAL A 180 -1.36 -21.57 -3.48
C VAL A 180 -0.68 -20.21 -3.31
N GLY A 181 -0.05 -19.96 -2.17
CA GLY A 181 0.67 -18.71 -1.92
C GLY A 181 1.84 -18.48 -2.89
N GLU A 182 2.67 -19.50 -3.12
CA GLU A 182 3.76 -19.43 -4.12
C GLU A 182 3.23 -19.31 -5.55
N LEU A 183 2.16 -20.03 -5.87
CA LEU A 183 1.49 -19.98 -7.16
C LEU A 183 1.01 -18.55 -7.49
N VAL A 184 0.29 -17.91 -6.57
CA VAL A 184 -0.28 -16.57 -6.81
C VAL A 184 0.78 -15.48 -6.72
N PHE A 185 1.84 -15.67 -5.93
CA PHE A 185 3.01 -14.79 -5.95
C PHE A 185 3.73 -14.83 -7.30
N ALA A 186 3.93 -16.02 -7.88
CA ALA A 186 4.52 -16.15 -9.21
C ALA A 186 3.63 -15.51 -10.29
N LEU A 187 2.31 -15.69 -10.20
CA LEU A 187 1.33 -15.05 -11.08
C LEU A 187 1.46 -13.53 -11.07
N THR A 188 1.36 -12.89 -9.90
CA THR A 188 1.37 -11.42 -9.82
C THR A 188 2.74 -10.83 -10.13
N ARG A 189 3.82 -11.55 -9.80
CA ARG A 189 5.18 -11.20 -10.23
C ARG A 189 5.27 -11.18 -11.75
N ASN A 190 4.79 -12.22 -12.44
CA ASN A 190 4.85 -12.29 -13.90
C ASN A 190 3.98 -11.21 -14.56
N ILE A 191 2.78 -10.97 -14.03
CA ILE A 191 1.90 -9.88 -14.49
C ILE A 191 2.62 -8.53 -14.37
N THR A 192 3.18 -8.24 -13.20
CA THR A 192 3.82 -6.96 -12.91
C THR A 192 5.10 -6.80 -13.74
N TYR A 193 5.89 -7.86 -13.87
CA TYR A 193 7.11 -7.87 -14.68
C TYR A 193 6.80 -7.60 -16.15
N ARG A 194 5.81 -8.29 -16.74
CA ARG A 194 5.40 -8.08 -18.12
C ARG A 194 4.74 -6.73 -18.34
N ALA A 195 4.01 -6.22 -17.35
CA ALA A 195 3.49 -4.86 -17.40
C ALA A 195 4.60 -3.81 -17.27
N ALA A 196 5.71 -4.10 -16.60
CA ALA A 196 6.82 -3.16 -16.45
C ALA A 196 7.80 -3.22 -17.63
N PHE A 197 8.13 -4.41 -18.14
CA PHE A 197 9.25 -4.67 -19.05
C PHE A 197 8.83 -5.46 -20.31
N GLY A 198 7.53 -5.52 -20.61
CA GLY A 198 7.06 -6.12 -21.86
C GLY A 198 7.46 -7.59 -22.04
N SER A 199 7.81 -7.96 -23.27
CA SER A 199 8.30 -9.29 -23.64
C SER A 199 9.82 -9.47 -23.51
N PHE A 200 10.53 -8.49 -22.94
CA PHE A 200 11.95 -8.62 -22.62
C PHE A 200 12.17 -9.75 -21.60
N SER A 201 13.36 -10.36 -21.65
CA SER A 201 13.62 -11.71 -21.16
C SER A 201 13.02 -11.99 -19.77
N ARG A 202 12.46 -13.22 -19.60
CA ARG A 202 12.11 -13.78 -18.29
C ARG A 202 13.34 -13.97 -17.40
N ASP A 203 14.53 -13.93 -17.99
CA ASP A 203 15.81 -13.94 -17.29
C ASP A 203 15.93 -12.68 -16.42
N GLY A 204 16.35 -12.84 -15.16
CA GLY A 204 16.49 -11.73 -14.21
C GLY A 204 15.32 -11.53 -13.24
N GLN A 205 14.18 -12.22 -13.40
CA GLN A 205 13.09 -12.17 -12.41
C GLN A 205 13.53 -12.59 -11.00
N GLU A 206 14.37 -13.63 -10.90
CA GLU A 206 14.91 -14.08 -9.61
C GLU A 206 15.87 -13.06 -8.99
N GLU A 207 16.64 -12.36 -9.82
CA GLU A 207 17.53 -11.29 -9.38
C GLU A 207 16.70 -10.12 -8.84
N LEU A 208 15.67 -9.70 -9.57
CA LEU A 208 14.75 -8.65 -9.14
C LEU A 208 14.04 -9.00 -7.83
N VAL A 209 13.58 -10.25 -7.66
CA VAL A 209 13.00 -10.71 -6.38
C VAL A 209 13.99 -10.60 -5.24
N LYS A 210 15.26 -10.98 -5.44
CA LYS A 210 16.31 -10.84 -4.43
C LYS A 210 16.56 -9.37 -4.06
N ILE A 211 16.55 -8.48 -5.06
CA ILE A 211 16.66 -7.01 -4.85
C ILE A 211 15.48 -6.51 -4.02
N LEU A 212 14.24 -6.84 -4.40
CA LEU A 212 13.02 -6.45 -3.67
C LEU A 212 13.03 -6.95 -2.21
N GLN A 213 13.47 -8.19 -1.98
CA GLN A 213 13.58 -8.74 -0.63
C GLN A 213 14.60 -7.98 0.22
N GLU A 214 15.76 -7.62 -0.34
CA GLU A 214 16.77 -6.87 0.39
C GLU A 214 16.33 -5.43 0.68
N PHE A 215 15.69 -4.76 -0.27
CA PHE A 215 15.09 -3.44 -0.06
C PHE A 215 14.04 -3.47 1.04
N SER A 216 13.14 -4.48 1.04
CA SER A 216 12.13 -4.66 2.09
C SER A 216 12.77 -4.82 3.48
N LYS A 217 13.82 -5.64 3.59
CA LYS A 217 14.60 -5.80 4.84
C LYS A 217 15.24 -4.49 5.29
N LEU A 218 15.78 -3.69 4.36
CA LEU A 218 16.45 -2.42 4.68
C LEU A 218 15.44 -1.33 5.06
N PHE A 219 14.27 -1.26 4.41
CA PHE A 219 13.20 -0.32 4.77
C PHE A 219 12.65 -0.58 6.18
N GLY A 220 12.51 -1.85 6.56
CA GLY A 220 12.02 -2.26 7.88
C GLY A 220 13.09 -2.38 8.96
N ALA A 221 14.38 -2.22 8.62
CA ALA A 221 15.46 -2.37 9.59
C ALA A 221 15.45 -1.24 10.62
N PHE A 222 15.73 -1.60 11.88
CA PHE A 222 15.95 -0.62 12.93
C PHE A 222 17.28 0.10 12.70
N ASN A 223 17.23 1.43 12.61
CA ASN A 223 18.40 2.30 12.58
C ASN A 223 18.23 3.43 13.60
N ILE A 224 19.12 3.49 14.59
CA ILE A 224 19.06 4.50 15.65
C ILE A 224 19.11 5.93 15.11
N ALA A 225 19.77 6.15 13.96
CA ALA A 225 19.92 7.48 13.36
C ALA A 225 18.57 8.09 12.97
N ASP A 226 17.58 7.25 12.62
CA ASP A 226 16.22 7.68 12.27
C ASP A 226 15.50 8.36 13.44
N PHE A 227 15.89 8.05 14.67
CA PHE A 227 15.31 8.61 15.89
C PHE A 227 16.23 9.60 16.60
N PHE A 228 17.55 9.37 16.50
CA PHE A 228 18.60 10.18 17.10
C PHE A 228 19.72 10.40 16.08
N PRO A 229 19.61 11.46 15.24
CA PRO A 229 20.56 11.68 14.14
C PRO A 229 22.04 11.77 14.56
N TRP A 230 22.31 12.25 15.79
CA TRP A 230 23.67 12.34 16.35
C TRP A 230 24.27 10.99 16.75
N MET A 231 23.48 9.90 16.74
CA MET A 231 23.92 8.53 17.03
C MET A 231 24.15 7.68 15.76
N GLY A 232 24.24 8.30 14.57
CA GLY A 232 24.41 7.57 13.31
C GLY A 232 25.66 6.68 13.20
N TRP A 233 26.64 6.85 14.09
CA TRP A 233 27.84 6.02 14.17
C TRP A 233 27.58 4.60 14.72
N ILE A 234 26.48 4.35 15.44
CA ILE A 234 26.21 3.07 16.14
C ILE A 234 25.89 1.92 15.17
N HIS A 235 25.15 2.19 14.09
CA HIS A 235 24.74 1.16 13.11
C HIS A 235 25.37 1.37 11.72
N GLY A 236 26.24 2.37 11.57
CA GLY A 236 26.61 2.92 10.26
C GLY A 236 27.36 1.96 9.33
N GLY A 237 28.36 1.22 9.80
CA GLY A 237 29.29 0.51 8.90
C GLY A 237 28.62 -0.55 8.00
N GLU A 238 28.00 -1.56 8.60
CA GLU A 238 27.41 -2.68 7.84
C GLU A 238 26.09 -2.31 7.16
N PHE A 239 25.26 -1.50 7.84
CA PHE A 239 24.01 -1.02 7.27
C PHE A 239 24.24 -0.19 6.00
N GLN A 240 25.20 0.74 6.02
CA GLN A 240 25.54 1.55 4.85
C GLN A 240 26.12 0.69 3.72
N LYS A 241 26.98 -0.30 4.02
CA LYS A 241 27.47 -1.24 2.98
C LYS A 241 26.33 -1.98 2.30
N ARG A 242 25.34 -2.47 3.07
CA ARG A 242 24.15 -3.12 2.51
C ARG A 242 23.31 -2.18 1.65
N LEU A 243 23.11 -0.93 2.09
CA LEU A 243 22.42 0.10 1.30
C LEU A 243 23.11 0.36 -0.05
N VAL A 244 24.42 0.59 -0.04
CA VAL A 244 25.20 0.83 -1.27
C VAL A 244 25.13 -0.38 -2.21
N LYS A 245 25.30 -1.60 -1.67
CA LYS A 245 25.22 -2.83 -2.46
C LYS A 245 23.83 -3.03 -3.07
N ALA A 246 22.77 -2.84 -2.28
CA ALA A 246 21.40 -2.99 -2.74
C ALA A 246 21.08 -1.98 -3.86
N ARG A 247 21.48 -0.71 -3.68
CA ARG A 247 21.31 0.33 -4.71
C ARG A 247 22.08 -0.01 -6.00
N ALA A 248 23.33 -0.44 -5.88
CA ALA A 248 24.15 -0.82 -7.03
C ALA A 248 23.56 -2.03 -7.79
N SER A 249 23.01 -3.02 -7.09
CA SER A 249 22.30 -4.14 -7.72
C SER A 249 21.07 -3.69 -8.49
N LEU A 250 20.27 -2.77 -7.92
CA LEU A 250 19.13 -2.20 -8.64
C LEU A 250 19.58 -1.39 -9.86
N ASP A 251 20.60 -0.55 -9.69
CA ASP A 251 21.14 0.27 -10.76
C ASP A 251 21.59 -0.61 -11.93
N GLY A 252 22.40 -1.63 -11.67
CA GLY A 252 22.85 -2.56 -12.71
C GLY A 252 21.70 -3.30 -13.40
N PHE A 253 20.73 -3.77 -12.64
CA PHE A 253 19.56 -4.47 -13.18
C PHE A 253 18.72 -3.58 -14.10
N ILE A 254 18.35 -2.38 -13.65
CA ILE A 254 17.50 -1.47 -14.44
C ILE A 254 18.28 -0.81 -15.58
N ASP A 255 19.57 -0.50 -15.39
CA ASP A 255 20.40 0.05 -16.46
C ASP A 255 20.51 -0.94 -17.63
N HIS A 256 20.68 -2.24 -17.33
CA HIS A 256 20.67 -3.28 -18.35
C HIS A 256 19.35 -3.33 -19.12
N ILE A 257 18.20 -3.28 -18.42
CA ILE A 257 16.88 -3.24 -19.07
C ILE A 257 16.74 -2.00 -19.96
N ILE A 258 17.10 -0.82 -19.45
CA ILE A 258 17.01 0.43 -20.22
C ILE A 258 17.86 0.34 -21.50
N ASP A 259 19.06 -0.23 -21.41
CA ASP A 259 19.96 -0.40 -22.55
C ASP A 259 19.37 -1.38 -23.59
N GLU A 260 18.71 -2.45 -23.16
CA GLU A 260 17.99 -3.36 -24.08
C GLU A 260 16.84 -2.67 -24.82
N HIS A 261 16.08 -1.82 -24.15
CA HIS A 261 14.98 -1.05 -24.77
C HIS A 261 15.52 -0.05 -25.80
N LEU A 262 16.63 0.63 -25.48
CA LEU A 262 17.30 1.53 -26.41
C LEU A 262 17.76 0.80 -27.68
N VAL A 263 18.41 -0.35 -27.54
CA VAL A 263 18.87 -1.17 -28.67
C VAL A 263 17.69 -1.64 -29.53
N THR A 264 16.61 -2.11 -28.91
CA THR A 264 15.40 -2.56 -29.64
C THR A 264 14.76 -1.40 -30.41
N ARG A 265 14.69 -0.21 -29.80
CA ARG A 265 14.16 1.00 -30.46
C ARG A 265 15.03 1.43 -31.64
N GLU A 266 16.35 1.37 -31.52
CA GLU A 266 17.27 1.63 -32.64
C GLU A 266 17.07 0.65 -33.79
N ARG A 267 16.94 -0.66 -33.49
CA ARG A 267 16.64 -1.68 -34.51
C ARG A 267 15.30 -1.45 -35.21
N ARG A 268 14.27 -1.05 -34.45
CA ARG A 268 12.96 -0.69 -35.00
C ARG A 268 13.04 0.51 -35.94
N ASN A 269 13.78 1.55 -35.55
CA ASN A 269 14.03 2.71 -36.42
C ASN A 269 14.85 2.35 -37.67
N ALA A 270 15.70 1.33 -37.59
CA ALA A 270 16.48 0.80 -38.70
C ALA A 270 15.68 -0.16 -39.62
N GLY A 271 14.39 -0.41 -39.34
CA GLY A 271 13.51 -1.24 -40.17
C GLY A 271 13.60 -2.74 -39.90
N ASP A 272 14.05 -3.17 -38.71
CA ASP A 272 14.05 -4.58 -38.31
C ASP A 272 12.63 -5.07 -38.00
N ASP A 273 12.08 -5.93 -38.86
CA ASP A 273 10.75 -6.55 -38.73
C ASP A 273 10.59 -7.37 -37.44
N ALA A 274 11.69 -7.89 -36.86
CA ALA A 274 11.64 -8.60 -35.59
C ALA A 274 11.48 -7.63 -34.41
N ALA A 275 12.13 -6.46 -34.46
CA ALA A 275 11.99 -5.41 -33.45
C ALA A 275 10.64 -4.67 -33.56
N ALA A 276 10.04 -4.59 -34.75
CA ALA A 276 8.73 -3.97 -34.97
C ALA A 276 7.55 -4.73 -34.35
N LYS A 277 7.76 -5.99 -33.91
CA LYS A 277 6.75 -6.81 -33.22
C LYS A 277 6.69 -6.57 -31.71
N TYR A 278 7.61 -5.78 -31.15
CA TYR A 278 7.58 -5.42 -29.74
C TYR A 278 6.67 -4.20 -29.58
N ASP A 279 5.68 -4.35 -28.70
CA ASP A 279 4.83 -3.24 -28.29
C ASP A 279 5.54 -2.43 -27.18
N ASP A 280 5.23 -1.12 -27.11
CA ASP A 280 5.88 -0.20 -26.18
C ASP A 280 5.43 -0.50 -24.73
N ASP A 281 6.38 -0.69 -23.82
CA ASP A 281 6.07 -0.95 -22.43
C ASP A 281 6.24 0.27 -21.49
N MET A 282 6.22 0.03 -20.18
CA MET A 282 6.31 1.10 -19.19
C MET A 282 7.65 1.82 -19.27
N VAL A 283 8.74 1.09 -19.48
CA VAL A 283 10.08 1.67 -19.61
C VAL A 283 10.13 2.54 -20.86
N ASP A 284 9.59 2.08 -21.98
CA ASP A 284 9.50 2.87 -23.22
C ASP A 284 8.70 4.16 -23.02
N GLU A 285 7.54 4.08 -22.34
CA GLU A 285 6.70 5.25 -22.09
C GLU A 285 7.38 6.27 -21.16
N LEU A 286 8.09 5.81 -20.12
CA LEU A 286 8.86 6.65 -19.21
C LEU A 286 10.06 7.29 -19.91
N MET A 287 10.75 6.53 -20.77
CA MET A 287 11.87 6.97 -21.60
C MET A 287 11.43 7.99 -22.66
N ALA A 288 10.29 7.77 -23.31
CA ALA A 288 9.71 8.71 -24.26
C ALA A 288 9.42 10.05 -23.58
N PHE A 289 8.80 10.01 -22.40
CA PHE A 289 8.54 11.23 -21.61
C PHE A 289 9.82 11.92 -21.16
N TYR A 290 10.86 11.17 -20.79
CA TYR A 290 12.19 11.72 -20.53
C TYR A 290 12.74 12.45 -21.76
N SER A 291 12.71 11.82 -22.94
CA SER A 291 13.24 12.39 -24.17
C SER A 291 12.46 13.63 -24.66
N GLU A 292 11.13 13.62 -24.62
CA GLU A 292 10.30 14.74 -25.08
C GLU A 292 10.54 16.04 -24.31
N ASN A 293 10.84 15.95 -23.01
CA ASN A 293 11.15 17.11 -22.17
C ASN A 293 12.60 17.58 -22.31
N VAL A 294 13.49 16.75 -22.85
CA VAL A 294 14.87 17.16 -23.22
C VAL A 294 14.88 17.87 -24.58
N PHE A 295 14.02 17.45 -25.53
CA PHE A 295 13.96 18.04 -26.88
C PHE A 295 13.12 19.33 -26.96
N LYS A 296 12.14 19.53 -26.08
CA LYS A 296 11.37 20.78 -25.99
C LYS A 296 12.03 21.74 -24.99
N GLY A 297 13.09 22.42 -25.41
CA GLY A 297 13.66 23.56 -24.68
C GLY A 297 12.75 24.79 -24.64
N ASP A 298 11.47 24.63 -24.30
CA ASP A 298 10.46 25.69 -24.35
C ASP A 298 10.40 26.43 -23.01
N TYR A 299 11.34 27.35 -22.84
CA TYR A 299 11.32 28.35 -21.79
C TYR A 299 10.26 29.42 -22.12
N ASN A 300 9.13 29.39 -21.42
CA ASN A 300 8.31 30.56 -21.18
C ASN A 300 8.07 30.68 -19.67
N GLU A 301 8.67 31.71 -19.06
CA GLU A 301 8.71 32.03 -17.62
C GLU A 301 7.33 32.24 -16.94
N SER A 302 6.21 31.96 -17.61
CA SER A 302 4.86 32.19 -17.10
C SER A 302 4.02 30.92 -16.89
N SER A 303 4.57 29.72 -17.16
CA SER A 303 3.90 28.44 -16.89
C SER A 303 4.70 27.62 -15.88
N SER A 304 4.20 27.52 -14.65
CA SER A 304 4.85 26.84 -13.53
C SER A 304 5.30 25.40 -13.83
N SER A 305 6.62 25.19 -13.79
CA SER A 305 7.33 23.95 -13.45
C SER A 305 7.00 22.68 -14.26
N SER A 306 7.60 22.50 -15.45
CA SER A 306 7.84 21.15 -15.96
C SER A 306 9.04 20.56 -15.23
N ILE A 307 8.81 19.68 -14.26
CA ILE A 307 9.92 19.07 -13.52
C ILE A 307 10.60 18.07 -14.45
N GLN A 308 11.91 18.24 -14.62
CA GLN A 308 12.72 17.39 -15.46
C GLN A 308 12.86 16.02 -14.80
N LEU A 309 12.41 14.98 -15.49
CA LEU A 309 12.67 13.61 -15.09
C LEU A 309 14.15 13.26 -15.33
N THR A 310 14.69 12.38 -14.50
CA THR A 310 16.02 11.79 -14.63
C THR A 310 15.91 10.27 -14.76
N LYS A 311 17.02 9.60 -15.12
CA LYS A 311 17.10 8.13 -15.10
C LYS A 311 16.77 7.57 -13.71
N ASP A 312 17.16 8.28 -12.66
CA ASP A 312 16.86 7.92 -11.27
C ASP A 312 15.35 7.91 -10.99
N ASN A 313 14.58 8.84 -11.57
CA ASN A 313 13.12 8.80 -11.46
C ASN A 313 12.54 7.55 -12.13
N ILE A 314 13.06 7.15 -13.29
CA ILE A 314 12.61 5.94 -14.00
C ILE A 314 12.87 4.70 -13.14
N LYS A 315 14.10 4.56 -12.62
CA LYS A 315 14.49 3.48 -11.71
C LYS A 315 13.59 3.42 -10.48
N ALA A 316 13.33 4.57 -9.87
CA ALA A 316 12.50 4.68 -8.68
C ALA A 316 11.02 4.31 -8.94
N ILE A 317 10.45 4.74 -10.07
CA ILE A 317 9.06 4.40 -10.46
C ILE A 317 8.92 2.92 -10.78
N ILE A 318 9.90 2.31 -11.45
CA ILE A 318 9.89 0.86 -11.70
C ILE A 318 9.84 0.11 -10.37
N MET A 319 10.63 0.53 -9.37
CA MET A 319 10.60 -0.08 -8.04
C MET A 319 9.25 0.07 -7.35
N ASP A 320 8.61 1.24 -7.44
CA ASP A 320 7.27 1.45 -6.90
C ASP A 320 6.25 0.49 -7.50
N VAL A 321 6.30 0.28 -8.82
CA VAL A 321 5.39 -0.62 -9.54
C VAL A 321 5.64 -2.08 -9.16
N MET A 322 6.91 -2.49 -9.09
CA MET A 322 7.28 -3.87 -8.73
C MET A 322 6.90 -4.22 -7.29
N PHE A 323 7.20 -3.34 -6.32
CA PHE A 323 6.82 -3.51 -4.92
C PHE A 323 5.29 -3.46 -4.74
N GLY A 324 4.65 -2.48 -5.37
CA GLY A 324 3.23 -2.24 -5.23
C GLY A 324 2.36 -3.32 -5.88
N GLY A 325 2.74 -3.83 -7.06
CA GLY A 325 1.93 -4.75 -7.87
C GLY A 325 2.07 -6.23 -7.51
N THR A 326 3.20 -6.65 -6.94
CA THR A 326 3.51 -8.07 -6.74
C THR A 326 2.87 -8.63 -5.46
N GLU A 327 3.37 -8.25 -4.28
CA GLU A 327 2.98 -8.87 -3.01
C GLU A 327 1.55 -8.50 -2.59
N THR A 328 1.08 -7.29 -2.91
CA THR A 328 -0.25 -6.83 -2.49
C THR A 328 -1.37 -7.64 -3.12
N VAL A 329 -1.30 -7.87 -4.42
CA VAL A 329 -2.30 -8.64 -5.17
C VAL A 329 -2.18 -10.12 -4.82
N ALA A 330 -0.95 -10.65 -4.68
CA ALA A 330 -0.73 -12.05 -4.29
C ALA A 330 -1.35 -12.34 -2.92
N SER A 331 -1.06 -11.49 -1.93
CA SER A 331 -1.63 -11.57 -0.58
C SER A 331 -3.16 -11.51 -0.62
N ALA A 332 -3.75 -10.60 -1.41
CA ALA A 332 -5.21 -10.50 -1.53
C ALA A 332 -5.85 -11.77 -2.16
N ILE A 333 -5.24 -12.35 -3.20
CA ILE A 333 -5.72 -13.61 -3.80
C ILE A 333 -5.61 -14.75 -2.78
N GLU A 334 -4.47 -14.86 -2.10
CA GLU A 334 -4.22 -15.92 -1.11
C GLU A 334 -5.21 -15.83 0.07
N TRP A 335 -5.46 -14.62 0.59
CA TRP A 335 -6.47 -14.38 1.62
C TRP A 335 -7.88 -14.69 1.15
N ALA A 336 -8.25 -14.34 -0.09
CA ALA A 336 -9.57 -14.64 -0.62
C ALA A 336 -9.81 -16.15 -0.72
N MET A 337 -8.81 -16.89 -1.23
CA MET A 337 -8.85 -18.36 -1.27
C MET A 337 -8.95 -18.94 0.14
N ALA A 338 -8.13 -18.46 1.08
CA ALA A 338 -8.13 -18.97 2.44
C ALA A 338 -9.45 -18.71 3.18
N GLU A 339 -10.02 -17.52 3.08
CA GLU A 339 -11.31 -17.20 3.72
C GLU A 339 -12.47 -17.99 3.13
N LEU A 340 -12.48 -18.20 1.81
CA LEU A 340 -13.50 -19.03 1.17
C LEU A 340 -13.34 -20.51 1.56
N MET A 341 -12.12 -21.03 1.64
CA MET A 341 -11.88 -22.39 2.15
C MET A 341 -12.22 -22.53 3.65
N ASN A 342 -12.05 -21.46 4.42
CA ASN A 342 -12.47 -21.38 5.82
C ASN A 342 -13.99 -21.20 5.99
N SER A 343 -14.70 -20.73 4.95
CA SER A 343 -16.17 -20.63 4.88
C SER A 343 -16.75 -21.46 3.72
N PRO A 344 -16.90 -22.78 3.88
CA PRO A 344 -17.42 -23.66 2.82
C PRO A 344 -18.80 -23.24 2.28
N ALA A 345 -19.63 -22.62 3.11
CA ALA A 345 -20.94 -22.12 2.70
C ALA A 345 -20.82 -20.96 1.71
N ASP A 346 -19.87 -20.03 1.91
CA ASP A 346 -19.65 -18.92 1.00
C ASP A 346 -18.89 -19.33 -0.25
N LEU A 347 -17.92 -20.25 -0.13
CA LEU A 347 -17.27 -20.87 -1.28
C LEU A 347 -18.29 -21.52 -2.22
N LYS A 348 -19.22 -22.30 -1.67
CA LYS A 348 -20.29 -22.93 -2.48
C LYS A 348 -21.16 -21.89 -3.19
N LYS A 349 -21.48 -20.76 -2.55
CA LYS A 349 -22.25 -19.68 -3.20
C LYS A 349 -21.48 -19.03 -4.34
N VAL A 350 -20.18 -18.76 -4.16
CA VAL A 350 -19.33 -18.22 -5.23
C VAL A 350 -19.27 -19.20 -6.40
N GLN A 351 -19.05 -20.49 -6.14
CA GLN A 351 -19.03 -21.52 -7.17
C GLN A 351 -20.38 -21.69 -7.87
N GLN A 352 -21.50 -21.58 -7.13
CA GLN A 352 -22.84 -21.60 -7.72
C GLN A 352 -23.06 -20.40 -8.65
N GLU A 353 -22.71 -19.19 -8.21
CA GLU A 353 -22.79 -17.99 -9.05
C GLU A 353 -21.95 -18.13 -10.34
N LEU A 354 -20.73 -18.65 -10.22
CA LEU A 354 -19.86 -18.94 -11.37
C LEU A 354 -20.52 -19.93 -12.34
N SER A 355 -21.14 -21.00 -11.83
CA SER A 355 -21.90 -21.93 -12.67
C SER A 355 -23.11 -21.30 -13.34
N ASP A 356 -23.86 -20.46 -12.62
CA ASP A 356 -25.09 -19.83 -13.14
C ASP A 356 -24.80 -18.78 -14.21
N VAL A 357 -23.71 -18.02 -14.05
CA VAL A 357 -23.33 -16.92 -14.97
C VAL A 357 -22.52 -17.42 -16.15
N VAL A 358 -21.58 -18.35 -15.91
CA VAL A 358 -20.57 -18.75 -16.90
C VAL A 358 -20.94 -20.06 -17.59
N GLY A 359 -21.58 -20.99 -16.86
CA GLY A 359 -21.75 -22.39 -17.26
C GLY A 359 -20.54 -23.25 -16.94
N LEU A 360 -20.64 -24.57 -17.13
CA LEU A 360 -19.54 -25.51 -16.89
C LEU A 360 -18.78 -25.88 -18.17
N GLU A 361 -19.28 -25.42 -19.33
CA GLU A 361 -18.80 -25.77 -20.67
C GLU A 361 -17.74 -24.80 -21.20
N ARG A 362 -17.34 -23.80 -20.41
CA ARG A 362 -16.30 -22.82 -20.76
C ARG A 362 -15.64 -22.20 -19.53
N VAL A 363 -14.53 -21.51 -19.78
CA VAL A 363 -13.82 -20.71 -18.77
C VAL A 363 -14.38 -19.30 -18.67
N VAL A 364 -14.01 -18.59 -17.59
CA VAL A 364 -14.44 -17.23 -17.31
C VAL A 364 -13.88 -16.28 -18.36
N HIS A 365 -14.73 -15.44 -18.96
CA HIS A 365 -14.31 -14.31 -19.78
C HIS A 365 -14.42 -13.01 -19.01
N GLU A 366 -13.70 -11.98 -19.47
CA GLU A 366 -13.68 -10.66 -18.82
C GLU A 366 -15.07 -10.01 -18.72
N SER A 367 -15.91 -10.21 -19.74
CA SER A 367 -17.30 -9.72 -19.77
C SER A 367 -18.20 -10.39 -18.71
N ASP A 368 -17.81 -11.53 -18.16
CA ASP A 368 -18.57 -12.20 -17.10
C ASP A 368 -18.32 -11.57 -15.73
N LEU A 369 -17.12 -10.99 -15.49
CA LEU A 369 -16.74 -10.43 -14.19
C LEU A 369 -17.73 -9.38 -13.69
N GLU A 370 -18.34 -8.61 -14.60
CA GLU A 370 -19.35 -7.62 -14.25
C GLU A 370 -20.55 -8.22 -13.52
N LYS A 371 -20.93 -9.46 -13.88
CA LYS A 371 -22.10 -10.18 -13.37
C LYS A 371 -21.83 -11.00 -12.10
N LEU A 372 -20.56 -11.24 -11.75
CA LEU A 372 -20.15 -12.02 -10.58
C LEU A 372 -20.24 -11.17 -9.29
N THR A 373 -21.47 -10.95 -8.82
CA THR A 373 -21.80 -10.04 -7.73
C THR A 373 -21.34 -10.58 -6.38
N TYR A 374 -21.60 -11.85 -6.09
CA TYR A 374 -21.22 -12.49 -4.83
C TYR A 374 -19.71 -12.69 -4.73
N LEU A 375 -19.03 -13.05 -5.83
CA LEU A 375 -17.57 -13.06 -5.89
C LEU A 375 -16.98 -11.70 -5.49
N LYS A 376 -17.51 -10.60 -6.05
CA LYS A 376 -17.07 -9.24 -5.68
C LYS A 376 -17.34 -8.91 -4.22
N CYS A 377 -18.45 -9.39 -3.66
CA CYS A 377 -18.73 -9.26 -2.23
C CYS A 377 -17.69 -10.02 -1.39
N ALA A 378 -17.30 -11.23 -1.80
CA ALA A 378 -16.28 -12.02 -1.12
C ALA A 378 -14.90 -11.35 -1.18
N ILE A 379 -14.55 -10.78 -2.33
CA ILE A 379 -13.31 -10.01 -2.49
C ILE A 379 -13.33 -8.74 -1.63
N LYS A 380 -14.45 -8.00 -1.59
CA LYS A 380 -14.59 -6.83 -0.71
C LYS A 380 -14.42 -7.21 0.77
N GLU A 381 -15.06 -8.30 1.20
CA GLU A 381 -14.93 -8.78 2.59
C GLU A 381 -13.53 -9.26 2.91
N THR A 382 -12.85 -9.90 1.95
CA THR A 382 -11.43 -10.25 2.07
C THR A 382 -10.59 -9.00 2.27
N LEU A 383 -10.77 -7.95 1.47
CA LEU A 383 -10.00 -6.71 1.58
C LEU A 383 -10.32 -5.92 2.86
N ARG A 384 -11.53 -6.06 3.41
CA ARG A 384 -11.91 -5.45 4.69
C ARG A 384 -11.18 -6.13 5.85
N LEU A 385 -11.17 -7.45 5.87
CA LEU A 385 -10.53 -8.23 6.93
C LEU A 385 -9.00 -8.27 6.78
N HIS A 386 -8.51 -8.33 5.55
CA HIS A 386 -7.09 -8.52 5.23
C HIS A 386 -6.63 -7.45 4.22
N PRO A 387 -6.65 -6.17 4.61
CA PRO A 387 -6.10 -5.12 3.75
C PRO A 387 -4.61 -5.41 3.54
N PRO A 388 -4.12 -5.57 2.29
CA PRO A 388 -2.74 -5.96 2.05
C PRO A 388 -1.71 -5.03 2.69
N ILE A 389 -2.04 -3.73 2.81
CA ILE A 389 -1.28 -2.73 3.55
C ILE A 389 -2.17 -2.24 4.72
N PRO A 390 -2.02 -2.81 5.94
CA PRO A 390 -2.93 -2.51 7.04
C PRO A 390 -2.66 -1.16 7.72
N LEU A 391 -1.46 -0.59 7.54
CA LEU A 391 -1.07 0.72 8.08
C LEU A 391 -0.73 1.67 6.93
N LEU A 392 -1.57 2.68 6.69
CA LEU A 392 -1.30 3.72 5.70
C LEU A 392 -0.44 4.81 6.34
N LEU A 393 0.80 4.93 5.89
CA LEU A 393 1.80 5.83 6.49
C LEU A 393 1.75 7.23 5.86
N HIS A 394 1.56 8.25 6.69
CA HIS A 394 1.49 9.64 6.30
C HIS A 394 2.43 10.48 7.17
N GLU A 395 2.79 11.68 6.71
CA GLU A 395 3.57 12.64 7.48
C GLU A 395 2.90 14.01 7.40
N THR A 396 2.87 14.72 8.52
CA THR A 396 2.37 16.11 8.57
C THR A 396 3.39 17.09 8.02
N ALA A 397 2.98 17.95 7.09
CA ALA A 397 3.82 19.01 6.55
C ALA A 397 4.11 20.13 7.56
N VAL A 398 3.13 20.47 8.40
CA VAL A 398 3.18 21.60 9.34
C VAL A 398 2.47 21.24 10.66
N ASP A 399 2.69 22.05 11.70
CA ASP A 399 1.91 21.99 12.94
C ASP A 399 0.42 22.12 12.62
N SER A 400 -0.40 21.24 13.20
CA SER A 400 -1.83 21.12 12.90
C SER A 400 -2.62 20.66 14.12
N VAL A 401 -3.94 20.61 13.97
CA VAL A 401 -4.87 20.10 14.97
C VAL A 401 -5.71 18.99 14.34
N LEU A 402 -5.79 17.84 15.00
CA LEU A 402 -6.57 16.66 14.56
C LEU A 402 -7.47 16.21 15.70
N GLY A 403 -8.79 16.14 15.47
CA GLY A 403 -9.74 15.75 16.51
C GLY A 403 -9.67 16.59 17.78
N GLY A 404 -9.27 17.87 17.66
CA GLY A 404 -9.07 18.79 18.79
C GLY A 404 -7.73 18.65 19.52
N TYR A 405 -6.81 17.81 19.04
CA TYR A 405 -5.48 17.61 19.62
C TYR A 405 -4.37 18.18 18.75
N ARG A 406 -3.27 18.63 19.36
CA ARG A 406 -2.10 19.15 18.65
C ARG A 406 -1.33 18.02 17.98
N VAL A 407 -0.97 18.22 16.71
CA VAL A 407 -0.07 17.34 15.95
C VAL A 407 1.07 18.20 15.36
N PRO A 408 2.31 18.07 15.86
CA PRO A 408 3.45 18.84 15.34
C PRO A 408 3.77 18.50 13.87
N GLY A 409 4.41 19.43 13.16
CA GLY A 409 4.98 19.16 11.85
C GLY A 409 6.01 18.02 11.90
N LYS A 410 6.13 17.28 10.78
CA LYS A 410 6.94 16.05 10.66
C LYS A 410 6.55 14.90 11.61
N SER A 411 5.33 14.91 12.15
CA SER A 411 4.76 13.75 12.84
C SER A 411 4.43 12.63 11.85
N ARG A 412 4.70 11.39 12.23
CA ARG A 412 4.29 10.19 11.48
C ARG A 412 2.85 9.84 11.84
N ILE A 413 1.98 9.82 10.85
CA ILE A 413 0.59 9.41 11.00
C ILE A 413 0.44 7.98 10.47
N MET A 414 -0.12 7.08 11.28
CA MET A 414 -0.30 5.68 10.95
C MET A 414 -1.79 5.36 10.95
N ILE A 415 -2.43 5.41 9.78
CA ILE A 415 -3.85 5.11 9.65
C ILE A 415 -4.01 3.60 9.61
N ASN A 416 -4.67 3.06 10.62
CA ASN A 416 -4.84 1.63 10.80
C ASN A 416 -6.11 1.14 10.10
N ALA A 417 -5.98 0.89 8.80
CA ALA A 417 -7.06 0.37 7.95
C ALA A 417 -7.59 -0.97 8.47
N TRP A 418 -6.73 -1.80 9.09
CA TRP A 418 -7.13 -3.06 9.70
C TRP A 418 -8.05 -2.86 10.91
N ALA A 419 -7.76 -1.86 11.76
CA ALA A 419 -8.61 -1.52 12.90
C ALA A 419 -9.94 -0.90 12.45
N ILE A 420 -9.89 0.02 11.48
CA ILE A 420 -11.07 0.67 10.90
C ILE A 420 -12.01 -0.37 10.26
N GLY A 421 -11.45 -1.30 9.50
CA GLY A 421 -12.20 -2.41 8.91
C GLY A 421 -12.85 -3.33 9.95
N ARG A 422 -12.43 -3.26 11.23
CA ARG A 422 -12.98 -4.04 12.35
C ARG A 422 -13.67 -3.19 13.41
N ASP A 423 -13.97 -1.94 13.12
CA ASP A 423 -14.66 -1.07 14.07
C ASP A 423 -16.12 -1.54 14.26
N PRO A 424 -16.53 -1.98 15.46
CA PRO A 424 -17.90 -2.43 15.73
C PRO A 424 -18.94 -1.30 15.59
N SER A 425 -18.52 -0.03 15.58
CA SER A 425 -19.42 1.10 15.29
C SER A 425 -19.87 1.13 13.82
N SER A 426 -19.02 0.62 12.93
CA SER A 426 -19.21 0.65 11.47
C SER A 426 -19.62 -0.72 10.91
N TRP A 427 -19.16 -1.80 11.53
CA TRP A 427 -19.32 -3.16 11.02
C TRP A 427 -19.96 -4.07 12.05
N LYS A 428 -21.14 -4.60 11.73
CA LYS A 428 -21.77 -5.67 12.52
C LYS A 428 -20.98 -6.96 12.40
N ASP A 429 -20.70 -7.61 13.53
CA ASP A 429 -19.88 -8.83 13.61
C ASP A 429 -18.53 -8.64 12.89
N PRO A 430 -17.69 -7.68 13.33
CA PRO A 430 -16.57 -7.15 12.54
C PRO A 430 -15.48 -8.19 12.25
N ASP A 431 -15.30 -9.19 13.10
CA ASP A 431 -14.26 -10.21 12.93
C ASP A 431 -14.74 -11.41 12.08
N VAL A 432 -16.01 -11.46 11.68
CA VAL A 432 -16.58 -12.57 10.91
C VAL A 432 -16.49 -12.29 9.42
N PHE A 433 -15.92 -13.23 8.66
CA PHE A 433 -15.99 -13.24 7.19
C PHE A 433 -17.44 -13.47 6.75
N LYS A 434 -18.08 -12.40 6.28
CA LYS A 434 -19.49 -12.41 5.84
C LYS A 434 -19.66 -11.60 4.55
N PRO A 435 -19.36 -12.17 3.38
CA PRO A 435 -19.50 -11.51 2.08
C PRO A 435 -20.87 -10.86 1.86
N SER A 436 -21.94 -11.54 2.29
CA SER A 436 -23.33 -11.08 2.15
C SER A 436 -23.60 -9.65 2.66
N ARG A 437 -22.78 -9.09 3.57
CA ARG A 437 -22.94 -7.69 4.02
C ARG A 437 -22.76 -6.66 2.90
N PHE A 438 -22.08 -7.03 1.82
CA PHE A 438 -21.87 -6.17 0.65
C PHE A 438 -22.99 -6.30 -0.39
N LEU A 439 -23.99 -7.16 -0.15
CA LEU A 439 -25.23 -7.21 -0.94
C LEU A 439 -26.26 -6.18 -0.45
N ASP A 440 -26.13 -5.71 0.79
CA ASP A 440 -27.06 -4.77 1.39
C ASP A 440 -27.02 -3.42 0.63
N GLU A 441 -28.20 -2.81 0.44
CA GLU A 441 -28.27 -1.48 -0.18
C GLU A 441 -27.49 -0.46 0.66
N GLY A 442 -26.62 0.31 -0.01
CA GLY A 442 -25.78 1.30 0.65
C GLY A 442 -24.56 0.73 1.39
N ALA A 443 -24.22 -0.55 1.19
CA ALA A 443 -23.00 -1.11 1.74
C ALA A 443 -21.75 -0.28 1.34
N PRO A 444 -20.77 -0.11 2.26
CA PRO A 444 -19.58 0.70 1.98
C PRO A 444 -18.82 0.28 0.73
N ASP A 445 -18.31 1.25 -0.03
CA ASP A 445 -17.46 1.01 -1.20
C ASP A 445 -16.16 1.82 -1.12
N PHE A 446 -15.04 1.17 -1.45
CA PHE A 446 -13.72 1.79 -1.47
C PHE A 446 -13.52 2.79 -2.62
N LYS A 447 -14.42 2.81 -3.62
CA LYS A 447 -14.46 3.83 -4.68
C LYS A 447 -15.19 5.11 -4.24
N GLY A 448 -15.84 5.08 -3.07
CA GLY A 448 -16.69 6.16 -2.55
C GLY A 448 -16.03 7.01 -1.47
N SER A 449 -16.87 7.70 -0.70
CA SER A 449 -16.49 8.51 0.47
C SER A 449 -16.72 7.76 1.79
N ASN A 450 -16.61 6.43 1.76
CA ASN A 450 -16.80 5.52 2.88
C ASN A 450 -15.45 5.25 3.56
N PHE A 451 -15.18 5.94 4.67
CA PHE A 451 -13.90 5.84 5.37
C PHE A 451 -13.81 4.62 6.29
N GLU A 452 -14.95 3.97 6.53
CA GLU A 452 -15.06 2.66 7.15
C GLU A 452 -14.50 1.52 6.27
N PHE A 453 -14.26 1.77 4.97
CA PHE A 453 -13.70 0.79 4.03
C PHE A 453 -12.64 1.40 3.09
N ILE A 454 -11.36 1.36 3.51
CA ILE A 454 -10.24 2.03 2.81
C ILE A 454 -9.07 1.10 2.43
N PRO A 455 -9.29 -0.08 1.82
CA PRO A 455 -8.21 -1.01 1.47
C PRO A 455 -7.21 -0.46 0.43
N PHE A 456 -7.60 0.58 -0.31
CA PHE A 456 -6.74 1.29 -1.28
C PHE A 456 -6.32 2.68 -0.80
N GLY A 457 -6.52 2.98 0.48
CA GLY A 457 -6.44 4.33 1.02
C GLY A 457 -7.52 5.25 0.45
N SER A 458 -7.33 6.56 0.61
CA SER A 458 -8.25 7.57 0.09
C SER A 458 -7.52 8.90 -0.17
N GLY A 459 -8.23 9.87 -0.76
CA GLY A 459 -7.73 11.21 -1.03
C GLY A 459 -6.56 11.25 -2.01
N ARG A 460 -5.65 12.21 -1.82
CA ARG A 460 -4.51 12.44 -2.72
C ARG A 460 -3.61 11.22 -2.84
N ARG A 461 -3.44 10.44 -1.77
CA ARG A 461 -2.53 9.28 -1.72
C ARG A 461 -3.22 7.93 -1.99
N SER A 462 -4.45 7.93 -2.52
CA SER A 462 -5.15 6.69 -2.91
C SER A 462 -4.35 5.88 -3.93
N CYS A 463 -4.51 4.56 -3.94
CA CYS A 463 -3.74 3.66 -4.78
C CYS A 463 -3.92 3.99 -6.29
N PRO A 464 -2.84 4.32 -7.03
CA PRO A 464 -2.93 4.58 -8.47
C PRO A 464 -3.14 3.31 -9.31
N GLY A 465 -2.70 2.14 -8.80
CA GLY A 465 -2.85 0.83 -9.44
C GLY A 465 -4.15 0.08 -9.12
N MET A 466 -5.11 0.72 -8.43
CA MET A 466 -6.33 0.07 -7.92
C MET A 466 -7.09 -0.71 -9.01
N GLN A 467 -7.26 -0.14 -10.20
CA GLN A 467 -8.04 -0.79 -11.26
C GLN A 467 -7.37 -2.06 -11.79
N LEU A 468 -6.05 -2.00 -12.04
CA LEU A 468 -5.29 -3.14 -12.53
C LEU A 468 -5.18 -4.23 -11.46
N GLY A 469 -4.91 -3.85 -10.21
CA GLY A 469 -4.83 -4.78 -9.09
C GLY A 469 -6.16 -5.51 -8.82
N LEU A 470 -7.28 -4.79 -8.85
CA LEU A 470 -8.61 -5.40 -8.72
C LEU A 470 -8.94 -6.33 -9.88
N TYR A 471 -8.59 -5.96 -11.11
CA TYR A 471 -8.78 -6.84 -12.26
C TYR A 471 -7.98 -8.14 -12.12
N GLY A 472 -6.70 -8.04 -11.74
CA GLY A 472 -5.86 -9.20 -11.45
C GLY A 472 -6.43 -10.08 -10.35
N LEU A 473 -6.87 -9.48 -9.23
CA LEU A 473 -7.50 -10.19 -8.11
C LEU A 473 -8.80 -10.90 -8.53
N GLU A 474 -9.74 -10.16 -9.13
CA GLU A 474 -11.05 -10.67 -9.54
C GLU A 474 -10.92 -11.80 -10.56
N LEU A 475 -10.12 -11.60 -11.62
CA LEU A 475 -9.94 -12.59 -12.68
C LEU A 475 -9.27 -13.86 -12.14
N SER A 476 -8.26 -13.72 -11.28
CA SER A 476 -7.53 -14.86 -10.71
C SER A 476 -8.41 -15.70 -9.80
N VAL A 477 -9.10 -15.07 -8.84
CA VAL A 477 -9.99 -15.80 -7.92
C VAL A 477 -11.15 -16.43 -8.69
N ALA A 478 -11.73 -15.74 -9.68
CA ALA A 478 -12.76 -16.31 -10.54
C ALA A 478 -12.27 -17.57 -11.25
N HIS A 479 -11.09 -17.54 -11.86
CA HIS A 479 -10.53 -18.70 -12.57
C HIS A 479 -10.21 -19.86 -11.62
N LEU A 480 -9.56 -19.58 -10.49
CA LEU A 480 -9.19 -20.61 -9.52
C LEU A 480 -10.43 -21.32 -8.96
N LEU A 481 -11.52 -20.59 -8.68
CA LEU A 481 -12.74 -21.17 -8.11
C LEU A 481 -13.70 -21.75 -9.15
N HIS A 482 -13.64 -21.26 -10.40
CA HIS A 482 -14.47 -21.78 -11.49
C HIS A 482 -13.91 -23.08 -12.04
N CYS A 483 -12.59 -23.11 -12.30
CA CYS A 483 -11.95 -24.24 -12.96
C CYS A 483 -11.72 -25.43 -12.00
N PHE A 484 -11.65 -25.18 -10.69
CA PHE A 484 -11.25 -26.19 -9.71
C PHE A 484 -12.15 -26.19 -8.47
N ASN A 485 -12.31 -27.37 -7.88
CA ASN A 485 -12.64 -27.48 -6.46
C ASN A 485 -11.34 -27.56 -5.66
N TRP A 486 -11.37 -27.05 -4.43
CA TRP A 486 -10.20 -26.97 -3.55
C TRP A 486 -10.49 -27.67 -2.23
N GLU A 487 -9.60 -28.56 -1.85
CA GLU A 487 -9.65 -29.26 -0.56
C GLU A 487 -8.40 -28.95 0.26
N LEU A 488 -8.53 -28.89 1.58
CA LEU A 488 -7.37 -28.78 2.46
C LEU A 488 -6.65 -30.14 2.53
N PRO A 489 -5.30 -30.16 2.53
CA PRO A 489 -4.53 -31.39 2.48
C PRO A 489 -4.77 -32.26 3.73
N ASN A 490 -4.60 -33.57 3.57
CA ASN A 490 -4.65 -34.55 4.66
C ASN A 490 -5.95 -34.57 5.48
N GLY A 491 -7.08 -34.16 4.89
CA GLY A 491 -8.38 -34.12 5.57
C GLY A 491 -8.49 -33.04 6.65
N MET A 492 -7.62 -32.03 6.62
CA MET A 492 -7.67 -30.87 7.50
C MET A 492 -9.04 -30.17 7.40
N LYS A 493 -9.59 -29.78 8.55
CA LYS A 493 -10.86 -29.04 8.62
C LYS A 493 -10.62 -27.55 8.38
N ALA A 494 -11.65 -26.87 7.86
CA ALA A 494 -11.65 -25.41 7.68
C ALA A 494 -11.19 -24.67 8.95
N THR A 495 -11.71 -25.05 10.11
CA THR A 495 -11.39 -24.43 11.42
C THR A 495 -9.95 -24.62 11.90
N GLU A 496 -9.20 -25.53 11.28
CA GLU A 496 -7.79 -25.80 11.61
C GLU A 496 -6.84 -24.94 10.76
N LEU A 497 -7.36 -24.21 9.77
CA LEU A 497 -6.57 -23.33 8.92
C LEU A 497 -6.05 -22.14 9.75
N ASP A 498 -4.73 -21.94 9.75
CA ASP A 498 -4.10 -20.79 10.40
C ASP A 498 -4.50 -19.50 9.68
N MET A 499 -5.17 -18.58 10.38
CA MET A 499 -5.62 -17.28 9.83
C MET A 499 -4.79 -16.10 10.36
N SER A 500 -3.57 -16.37 10.85
CA SER A 500 -2.64 -15.32 11.28
C SER A 500 -1.90 -14.67 10.12
N ASP A 501 -1.46 -13.43 10.31
CA ASP A 501 -0.71 -12.63 9.36
C ASP A 501 0.73 -12.39 9.84
N SER A 502 1.64 -12.16 8.89
CA SER A 502 2.97 -11.62 9.18
C SER A 502 2.93 -10.10 9.14
N PHE A 503 3.62 -9.45 10.06
CA PHE A 503 3.76 -7.99 10.04
C PHE A 503 4.93 -7.55 9.15
N GLY A 504 4.69 -6.51 8.35
CA GLY A 504 5.68 -5.85 7.51
C GLY A 504 5.05 -4.64 6.80
N LEU A 505 5.63 -4.23 5.67
CA LEU A 505 4.99 -3.23 4.78
C LEU A 505 3.64 -3.76 4.26
N THR A 506 3.57 -5.06 3.99
CA THR A 506 2.34 -5.80 3.69
C THR A 506 2.01 -6.79 4.81
N ALA A 507 0.78 -7.30 4.81
CA ALA A 507 0.32 -8.34 5.75
C ALA A 507 -0.09 -9.63 5.04
N PRO A 508 0.87 -10.41 4.49
CA PRO A 508 0.58 -11.74 3.96
C PRO A 508 0.25 -12.72 5.09
N ARG A 509 -0.32 -13.87 4.75
CA ARG A 509 -0.53 -14.98 5.69
C ARG A 509 0.79 -15.38 6.35
N ALA A 510 0.76 -15.70 7.64
CA ALA A 510 1.93 -16.21 8.35
C ALA A 510 2.35 -17.60 7.82
N THR A 511 1.35 -18.44 7.54
CA THR A 511 1.53 -19.75 6.92
C THR A 511 0.92 -19.75 5.53
N ARG A 512 1.73 -20.06 4.51
CA ARG A 512 1.27 -20.12 3.12
C ARG A 512 0.14 -21.13 2.96
N LEU A 513 -0.89 -20.78 2.20
CA LEU A 513 -2.01 -21.66 1.91
C LEU A 513 -1.55 -22.82 1.02
N VAL A 514 -1.77 -24.05 1.48
CA VAL A 514 -1.61 -25.27 0.69
C VAL A 514 -2.97 -25.91 0.51
N ALA A 515 -3.31 -26.27 -0.73
CA ALA A 515 -4.60 -26.86 -1.08
C ALA A 515 -4.45 -27.88 -2.22
N VAL A 516 -5.38 -28.83 -2.28
CA VAL A 516 -5.42 -29.88 -3.31
C VAL A 516 -6.50 -29.52 -4.34
N PRO A 517 -6.13 -29.26 -5.60
CA PRO A 517 -7.09 -28.94 -6.65
C PRO A 517 -7.67 -30.21 -7.30
N SER A 518 -8.96 -30.18 -7.62
CA SER A 518 -9.63 -31.13 -8.50
C SER A 518 -10.37 -30.40 -9.61
N TYR A 519 -10.43 -30.96 -10.81
CA TYR A 519 -11.02 -30.28 -11.96
C TYR A 519 -12.55 -30.20 -11.84
N ARG A 520 -13.15 -29.04 -12.18
CA ARG A 520 -14.58 -28.76 -11.97
C ARG A 520 -15.41 -28.66 -13.25
N LEU A 521 -14.81 -28.27 -14.37
CA LEU A 521 -15.54 -27.98 -15.61
C LEU A 521 -15.88 -29.27 -16.38
N SER A 522 -16.95 -29.22 -17.18
CA SER A 522 -17.37 -30.32 -18.06
C SER A 522 -16.70 -30.26 -19.43
N CYS A 523 -16.23 -29.07 -19.85
CA CYS A 523 -15.48 -28.93 -21.08
C CYS A 523 -14.06 -29.50 -20.95
N PRO A 524 -13.52 -30.13 -22.01
CA PRO A 524 -12.08 -30.34 -22.11
C PRO A 524 -11.37 -28.99 -22.18
N PHE A 525 -10.06 -29.01 -21.91
CA PHE A 525 -9.25 -27.80 -21.80
C PHE A 525 -9.44 -26.84 -23.00
N PRO A 526 -9.67 -25.52 -22.79
CA PRO A 526 -9.86 -24.58 -23.88
C PRO A 526 -8.71 -24.66 -24.91
N PRO A 527 -9.01 -24.78 -26.22
CA PRO A 527 -7.98 -24.87 -27.27
C PRO A 527 -7.05 -23.66 -27.33
N GLU A 528 -7.50 -22.51 -26.82
CA GLU A 528 -6.77 -21.24 -26.72
C GLU A 528 -5.68 -21.23 -25.64
N TRP A 529 -5.68 -22.23 -24.74
CA TRP A 529 -4.61 -22.46 -23.77
C TRP A 529 -3.72 -23.64 -24.18
N LYS A 530 -3.61 -23.90 -25.50
CA LYS A 530 -2.91 -25.03 -26.11
C LYS A 530 -1.60 -25.35 -25.42
N MET A 531 -1.62 -26.46 -24.70
CA MET A 531 -0.45 -27.20 -24.29
C MET A 531 0.05 -28.04 -25.47
N ASN A 532 1.36 -28.21 -25.57
CA ASN A 532 2.00 -29.14 -26.49
C ASN A 532 1.52 -30.58 -26.20
N GLY A 533 1.49 -31.44 -27.24
CA GLY A 533 0.75 -32.72 -27.22
C GLY A 533 1.15 -33.72 -26.12
N ILE A 534 2.31 -33.55 -25.49
CA ILE A 534 2.79 -34.36 -24.36
C ILE A 534 2.08 -33.96 -23.05
N GLU A 535 1.96 -32.66 -22.79
CA GLU A 535 1.29 -32.13 -21.60
C GLU A 535 -0.22 -32.43 -21.61
N LYS A 536 -0.83 -32.47 -22.81
CA LYS A 536 -2.24 -32.85 -22.97
C LYS A 536 -2.51 -34.31 -22.54
N ALA A 537 -1.65 -35.24 -22.94
CA ALA A 537 -1.78 -36.65 -22.58
C ALA A 537 -1.56 -36.90 -21.07
N GLU A 538 -0.65 -36.13 -20.44
CA GLU A 538 -0.36 -36.24 -19.01
C GLU A 538 -1.51 -35.69 -18.14
N ILE A 539 -2.27 -34.71 -18.63
CA ILE A 539 -3.41 -34.13 -17.89
C ILE A 539 -4.70 -34.90 -18.15
N GLU A 540 -4.97 -35.35 -19.38
CA GLU A 540 -6.15 -36.19 -19.69
C GLU A 540 -6.12 -37.54 -18.93
N SER A 541 -4.93 -38.01 -18.53
CA SER A 541 -4.77 -39.19 -17.67
C SER A 541 -4.95 -38.91 -16.17
N LYS A 542 -4.92 -37.63 -15.73
CA LYS A 542 -5.17 -37.21 -14.34
C LYS A 542 -6.59 -36.67 -14.12
N ALA A 543 -7.28 -36.26 -15.19
CA ALA A 543 -8.63 -35.68 -15.15
C ALA A 543 -9.76 -36.72 -15.28
N ASN A 544 -9.43 -37.94 -15.74
CA ASN A 544 -10.29 -39.12 -15.70
C ASN A 544 -9.91 -40.00 -14.51
#